data_AF-A0A924NY93-F1
#
_entry.id   AF-A0A924NY93-F1
#
_cell.length_a   1.000
_cell.length_b   1.000
_cell.length_c   1.000
_cell.angle_alpha   90.00
_cell.angle_beta   90.00
_cell.angle_gamma   90.00
#
_symmetry.space_group_name_H-M   'P 1'
#
loop_
_entity.id
_entity.type
_entity.pdbx_description
1 polymer ?
#
loop_
_entity_poly.entity_id
_entity_poly.type
_entity_poly.pdbx_seq_one_letter_code
_entity_poly.pdbx_strand_id
1 'polypeptide(L)'
;MFRRTALETVGFITAKTNFAEDYYLSAELAAAGFGNVFFNEILSYYRVWEDTGKVRQRRKLAEIIALRQVFEEVLEPAYKKRNWSMELLNASKTNFACTQADCLGWQLYSEVEKEELAAELRKLSSAPKAKLFSTLYLKQFGGILNIFKKFVSVLKSILKTAWLLFVVRLKNNKS
;
A
#
# COMPACT_ATOMS: atom_id res chain seq x y z
N MET A 1 -19.37 -4.05 2.71
CA MET A 1 -20.43 -5.06 2.89
C MET A 1 -20.18 -6.21 1.95
N PHE A 2 -20.42 -7.45 2.37
CA PHE A 2 -20.12 -8.65 1.58
C PHE A 2 -21.40 -9.45 1.32
N ARG A 3 -21.50 -10.06 0.13
CA ARG A 3 -22.55 -11.06 -0.13
C ARG A 3 -22.22 -12.33 0.65
N ARG A 4 -23.21 -12.92 1.32
CA ARG A 4 -23.05 -14.17 2.08
C ARG A 4 -22.39 -15.27 1.25
N THR A 5 -22.90 -15.50 0.05
CA THR A 5 -22.39 -16.53 -0.87
C THR A 5 -20.93 -16.32 -1.23
N ALA A 6 -20.47 -15.06 -1.31
CA ALA A 6 -19.07 -14.75 -1.58
C ALA A 6 -18.17 -15.12 -0.40
N LEU A 7 -18.61 -14.84 0.84
CA LEU A 7 -17.88 -15.23 2.06
C LEU A 7 -17.80 -16.76 2.21
N GLU A 8 -18.91 -17.46 1.97
CA GLU A 8 -18.95 -18.93 2.02
C GLU A 8 -18.02 -19.55 0.97
N THR A 9 -17.92 -18.96 -0.23
CA THR A 9 -17.04 -19.44 -1.31
C THR A 9 -15.57 -19.41 -0.93
N VAL A 10 -15.13 -18.39 -0.16
CA VAL A 10 -13.74 -18.25 0.28
C VAL A 10 -13.47 -18.81 1.67
N GLY A 11 -14.49 -19.36 2.34
CA GLY A 11 -14.34 -19.92 3.68
C GLY A 11 -14.19 -18.88 4.79
N PHE A 12 -14.80 -17.69 4.63
CA PHE A 12 -14.71 -16.56 5.57
C PHE A 12 -13.28 -16.02 5.73
N ILE A 13 -12.90 -15.50 6.91
CA ILE A 13 -11.55 -14.95 7.15
C ILE A 13 -10.61 -16.11 7.49
N THR A 14 -9.64 -16.36 6.61
CA THR A 14 -8.61 -17.40 6.79
C THR A 14 -7.24 -16.82 7.15
N ALA A 15 -7.13 -15.49 7.25
CA ALA A 15 -5.90 -14.79 7.57
C ALA A 15 -5.30 -15.27 8.89
N LYS A 16 -3.99 -15.58 8.88
CA LYS A 16 -3.26 -16.04 10.08
C LYS A 16 -2.73 -14.90 10.94
N THR A 17 -2.77 -13.67 10.43
CA THR A 17 -2.29 -12.47 11.12
C THR A 17 -3.46 -11.61 11.54
N ASN A 18 -3.33 -11.02 12.74
CA ASN A 18 -4.33 -10.12 13.32
C ASN A 18 -4.23 -8.69 12.74
N PHE A 19 -3.86 -8.57 11.47
CA PHE A 19 -3.69 -7.29 10.78
C PHE A 19 -3.98 -7.47 9.28
N ALA A 20 -4.55 -6.45 8.65
CA ALA A 20 -4.95 -6.47 7.23
C ALA A 20 -5.87 -7.65 6.85
N GLU A 21 -6.65 -8.18 7.80
CA GLU A 21 -7.62 -9.26 7.59
C GLU A 21 -8.66 -8.89 6.52
N ASP A 22 -9.05 -7.62 6.50
CA ASP A 22 -9.94 -7.03 5.52
C ASP A 22 -9.32 -7.01 4.11
N TYR A 23 -8.03 -6.71 3.99
CA TYR A 23 -7.30 -6.77 2.72
C TYR A 23 -7.13 -8.20 2.25
N TYR A 24 -6.83 -9.13 3.18
CA TYR A 24 -6.70 -10.55 2.90
C TYR A 24 -8.01 -11.12 2.35
N LEU A 25 -9.12 -10.93 3.08
CA LEU A 25 -10.45 -11.35 2.64
C LEU A 25 -10.85 -10.71 1.30
N SER A 26 -10.59 -9.41 1.13
CA SER A 26 -10.90 -8.71 -0.13
C SER A 26 -10.10 -9.29 -1.30
N ALA A 27 -8.83 -9.65 -1.09
CA ALA A 27 -7.99 -10.29 -2.09
C ALA A 27 -8.47 -11.71 -2.42
N GLU A 28 -8.90 -12.50 -1.43
CA GLU A 28 -9.45 -13.84 -1.64
C GLU A 28 -10.73 -13.79 -2.47
N LEU A 29 -11.63 -12.84 -2.15
CA LEU A 29 -12.86 -12.62 -2.91
C LEU A 29 -12.56 -12.26 -4.38
N ALA A 30 -11.60 -11.36 -4.61
CA ALA A 30 -11.17 -11.00 -5.96
C ALA A 30 -10.52 -12.19 -6.70
N ALA A 31 -9.72 -12.99 -6.00
CA ALA A 31 -9.10 -14.21 -6.52
C ALA A 31 -10.14 -15.31 -6.85
N ALA A 32 -11.26 -15.35 -6.13
CA ALA A 32 -12.42 -16.21 -6.42
C ALA A 32 -13.29 -15.66 -7.57
N GLY A 33 -13.06 -14.42 -8.03
CA GLY A 33 -13.75 -13.83 -9.17
C GLY A 33 -14.88 -12.88 -8.81
N PHE A 34 -15.06 -12.58 -7.53
CA PHE A 34 -15.99 -11.54 -7.10
C PHE A 34 -15.40 -10.15 -7.36
N GLY A 35 -16.22 -9.27 -7.92
CA GLY A 35 -15.88 -7.85 -8.10
C GLY A 35 -16.34 -7.00 -6.92
N ASN A 36 -15.75 -5.81 -6.80
CA ASN A 36 -16.17 -4.80 -5.84
C ASN A 36 -16.99 -3.71 -6.53
N VAL A 37 -18.05 -3.25 -5.88
CA VAL A 37 -18.84 -2.09 -6.31
C VAL A 37 -18.52 -0.94 -5.37
N PHE A 38 -18.11 0.19 -5.94
CA PHE A 38 -17.90 1.42 -5.19
C PHE A 38 -19.24 2.12 -4.98
N PHE A 39 -19.49 2.55 -3.75
CA PHE A 39 -20.66 3.33 -3.38
C PHE A 39 -20.18 4.64 -2.75
N ASN A 40 -20.67 5.78 -3.26
CA ASN A 40 -20.13 7.10 -2.90
C ASN A 40 -20.68 7.64 -1.57
N GLU A 41 -21.74 7.03 -1.05
CA GLU A 41 -22.29 7.39 0.26
C GLU A 41 -21.36 6.90 1.36
N ILE A 42 -21.02 7.80 2.27
CA ILE A 42 -20.08 7.52 3.37
C ILE A 42 -20.76 6.54 4.33
N LEU A 43 -20.44 5.25 4.17
CA LEU A 43 -20.88 4.20 5.09
C LEU A 43 -19.85 3.91 6.20
N SER A 44 -18.66 4.52 6.13
CA SER A 44 -17.58 4.26 7.08
C SER A 44 -17.45 5.40 8.11
N TYR A 45 -17.78 5.08 9.36
CA TYR A 45 -17.32 5.87 10.49
C TYR A 45 -15.85 5.55 10.74
N TYR A 46 -14.97 6.54 10.59
CA TYR A 46 -13.57 6.38 10.94
C TYR A 46 -13.45 6.25 12.46
N ARG A 47 -13.07 5.06 12.96
CA ARG A 47 -12.83 4.86 14.38
C ARG A 47 -11.49 5.51 14.74
N VAL A 48 -11.54 6.63 15.44
CA VAL A 48 -10.34 7.22 16.05
C VAL A 48 -10.03 6.41 17.32
N TRP A 49 -8.91 5.70 17.32
CA TRP A 49 -8.43 4.98 18.49
C TRP A 49 -7.61 5.94 19.36
N GLU A 50 -8.19 6.42 20.46
CA GLU A 50 -7.48 7.15 21.51
C GLU A 50 -6.85 6.15 22.50
N ASP A 51 -5.84 5.40 22.07
CA ASP A 51 -5.08 4.55 23.00
C ASP A 51 -3.96 5.36 23.68
N THR A 52 -4.05 5.47 25.01
CA THR A 52 -3.02 6.06 25.90
C THR A 52 -1.76 5.20 26.04
N GLY A 53 -1.82 3.93 25.61
CA GLY A 53 -0.69 3.01 25.61
C GLY A 53 0.07 3.05 24.29
N LYS A 54 1.41 3.04 24.34
CA LYS A 54 2.36 3.04 23.21
C LYS A 54 2.29 1.78 22.30
N VAL A 55 1.11 1.20 22.05
CA VAL A 55 0.83 -0.03 21.28
C VAL A 55 1.16 0.10 19.78
N ARG A 56 1.59 1.30 19.30
CA ARG A 56 1.86 1.57 17.88
C ARG A 56 3.06 0.80 17.31
N GLN A 57 4.02 0.39 18.13
CA GLN A 57 5.29 -0.19 17.64
C GLN A 57 5.13 -1.57 17.00
N ARG A 58 4.49 -2.52 17.69
CA ARG A 58 4.23 -3.87 17.15
C ARG A 58 3.25 -3.87 15.97
N ARG A 59 2.43 -2.83 15.84
CA ARG A 59 1.42 -2.72 14.77
C ARG A 59 2.07 -2.53 13.40
N LYS A 60 3.14 -1.74 13.29
CA LYS A 60 3.76 -1.47 11.98
C LYS A 60 4.50 -2.70 11.42
N LEU A 61 5.18 -3.45 12.27
CA LEU A 61 5.81 -4.71 11.86
C LEU A 61 4.75 -5.74 11.43
N ALA A 62 3.68 -5.89 12.23
CA ALA A 62 2.56 -6.77 11.88
C ALA A 62 1.88 -6.35 10.57
N GLU A 63 1.74 -5.05 10.32
CA GLU A 63 1.22 -4.51 9.05
C GLU A 63 2.07 -4.94 7.85
N ILE A 64 3.40 -4.78 7.92
CA ILE A 64 4.30 -5.16 6.82
C ILE A 64 4.25 -6.67 6.56
N ILE A 65 4.23 -7.47 7.62
CA ILE A 65 4.12 -8.93 7.53
C ILE A 65 2.79 -9.33 6.90
N ALA A 66 1.68 -8.76 7.37
CA ALA A 66 0.35 -9.06 6.86
C ALA A 66 0.22 -8.67 5.38
N LEU A 67 0.71 -7.49 4.98
CA LEU A 67 0.75 -7.08 3.58
C LEU A 67 1.55 -8.07 2.73
N ARG A 68 2.71 -8.52 3.21
CA ARG A 68 3.51 -9.55 2.52
C ARG A 68 2.73 -10.85 2.34
N GLN A 69 2.01 -11.30 3.36
CA GLN A 69 1.17 -12.50 3.28
C GLN A 69 0.04 -12.36 2.26
N VAL A 70 -0.63 -11.20 2.19
CA VAL A 70 -1.66 -10.95 1.15
C VAL A 70 -1.06 -11.15 -0.25
N PHE A 71 0.15 -10.65 -0.49
CA PHE A 71 0.82 -10.85 -1.77
C PHE A 71 1.19 -12.31 -2.04
N GLU A 72 1.82 -12.97 -1.06
CA GLU A 72 2.41 -14.32 -1.24
C GLU A 72 1.36 -15.43 -1.20
N GLU A 73 0.39 -15.34 -0.30
CA GLU A 73 -0.59 -16.40 -0.02
C GLU A 73 -1.84 -16.28 -0.90
N VAL A 74 -2.19 -15.07 -1.36
CA VAL A 74 -3.44 -14.82 -2.10
C VAL A 74 -3.19 -14.33 -3.52
N LEU A 75 -2.53 -13.18 -3.68
CA LEU A 75 -2.43 -12.53 -4.98
C LEU A 75 -1.52 -13.27 -5.95
N GLU A 76 -0.34 -13.72 -5.51
CA GLU A 76 0.60 -14.44 -6.36
C GLU A 76 0.02 -15.76 -6.91
N PRO A 77 -0.61 -16.63 -6.09
CA PRO A 77 -1.32 -17.81 -6.60
C PRO A 77 -2.43 -17.45 -7.59
N ALA A 78 -3.20 -16.39 -7.33
CA ALA A 78 -4.29 -15.97 -8.22
C ALA A 78 -3.76 -15.48 -9.58
N TYR A 79 -2.70 -14.67 -9.58
CA TYR A 79 -2.05 -14.19 -10.80
C TYR A 79 -1.50 -15.35 -11.63
N LYS A 80 -0.81 -16.30 -10.99
CA LYS A 80 -0.29 -17.50 -11.65
C LYS A 80 -1.42 -18.34 -12.25
N LYS A 81 -2.48 -18.62 -11.48
CA LYS A 81 -3.64 -19.41 -11.93
C LYS A 81 -4.35 -18.78 -13.13
N ARG A 82 -4.41 -17.44 -13.18
CA ARG A 82 -5.07 -16.67 -14.25
C ARG A 82 -4.13 -16.26 -15.40
N ASN A 83 -2.87 -16.67 -15.35
CA ASN A 83 -1.83 -16.28 -16.31
C ASN A 83 -1.74 -14.75 -16.51
N TRP A 84 -1.86 -14.00 -15.41
CA TRP A 84 -1.69 -12.55 -15.42
C TRP A 84 -0.22 -12.17 -15.27
N SER A 85 0.14 -10.98 -15.77
CA SER A 85 1.53 -10.50 -15.69
C SER A 85 1.98 -10.33 -14.24
N MET A 86 3.03 -11.06 -13.88
CA MET A 86 3.71 -10.95 -12.59
C MET A 86 4.47 -9.62 -12.44
N GLU A 87 4.76 -8.92 -13.53
CA GLU A 87 5.46 -7.63 -13.49
C GLU A 87 4.63 -6.58 -12.76
N LEU A 88 3.32 -6.54 -13.00
CA LEU A 88 2.41 -5.62 -12.31
C LEU A 88 2.34 -5.92 -10.80
N LEU A 89 2.30 -7.20 -10.45
CA LEU A 89 2.29 -7.62 -9.05
C LEU A 89 3.60 -7.24 -8.35
N ASN A 90 4.74 -7.50 -8.98
CA ASN A 90 6.05 -7.15 -8.48
C ASN A 90 6.23 -5.62 -8.33
N ALA A 91 5.78 -4.85 -9.32
CA ALA A 91 5.77 -3.39 -9.24
C ALA A 91 4.91 -2.89 -8.08
N SER A 92 3.76 -3.52 -7.83
CA SER A 92 2.90 -3.22 -6.68
C SER A 92 3.61 -3.53 -5.35
N LYS A 93 4.20 -4.73 -5.20
CA LYS A 93 5.02 -5.10 -4.02
C LYS A 93 6.12 -4.08 -3.76
N THR A 94 6.84 -3.66 -4.80
CA THR A 94 7.88 -2.63 -4.70
C THR A 94 7.31 -1.28 -4.25
N ASN A 95 6.18 -0.85 -4.79
CA ASN A 95 5.56 0.43 -4.42
C ASN A 95 5.06 0.41 -2.96
N PHE A 96 4.46 -0.68 -2.50
CA PHE A 96 4.08 -0.86 -1.09
C PHE A 96 5.31 -0.81 -0.18
N ALA A 97 6.37 -1.55 -0.51
CA ALA A 97 7.62 -1.52 0.25
C ALA A 97 8.24 -0.11 0.32
N CYS A 98 8.27 0.63 -0.80
CA CYS A 98 8.78 2.00 -0.84
C CYS A 98 7.92 2.98 -0.01
N THR A 99 6.61 2.75 0.04
CA THR A 99 5.68 3.58 0.82
C THR A 99 5.88 3.34 2.30
N GLN A 100 5.87 2.07 2.71
CA GLN A 100 6.05 1.67 4.11
C GLN A 100 7.46 1.95 4.64
N ALA A 101 8.47 2.07 3.77
CA ALA A 101 9.83 2.44 4.17
C ALA A 101 9.93 3.83 4.84
N ASP A 102 8.92 4.69 4.71
CA ASP A 102 8.92 6.01 5.38
C ASP A 102 9.00 5.91 6.91
N CYS A 103 8.50 4.80 7.48
CA CYS A 103 8.43 4.60 8.91
C CYS A 103 9.82 4.48 9.54
N LEU A 104 10.82 4.05 8.75
CA LEU A 104 12.21 3.96 9.17
C LEU A 104 12.81 5.34 9.49
N GLY A 105 12.26 6.41 8.94
CA GLY A 105 12.65 7.78 9.25
C GLY A 105 11.98 8.37 10.50
N TRP A 106 11.09 7.63 11.17
CA TRP A 106 10.38 8.13 12.33
C TRP A 106 11.23 7.99 13.59
N GLN A 107 11.20 9.02 14.44
CA GLN A 107 11.92 9.04 15.73
C GLN A 107 11.26 8.15 16.80
N LEU A 108 10.13 7.51 16.48
CA LEU A 108 9.36 6.66 17.39
C LEU A 108 10.00 5.28 17.60
N TYR A 109 10.81 4.82 16.64
CA TYR A 109 11.41 3.49 16.65
C TYR A 109 12.88 3.57 17.06
N SER A 110 13.31 2.60 17.87
CA SER A 110 14.71 2.31 18.13
C SER A 110 15.43 1.81 16.88
N GLU A 111 16.76 1.85 16.88
CA GLU A 111 17.55 1.37 15.74
C GLU A 111 17.35 -0.12 15.48
N VAL A 112 17.20 -0.94 16.53
CA VAL A 112 16.90 -2.38 16.40
C VAL A 112 15.56 -2.60 15.71
N GLU A 113 14.52 -1.87 16.11
CA GLU A 113 13.20 -1.97 15.47
C GLU A 113 13.23 -1.52 14.01
N LYS A 114 14.00 -0.48 13.69
CA LYS A 114 14.18 -0.03 12.31
C LYS A 114 14.88 -1.08 11.46
N GLU A 115 15.86 -1.80 12.01
CA GLU A 115 16.51 -2.92 11.32
C GLU A 115 15.55 -4.07 11.05
N GLU A 116 14.72 -4.45 12.03
CA GLU A 116 13.67 -5.47 11.87
C GLU A 116 12.65 -5.08 10.79
N LEU A 117 12.14 -3.85 10.84
CA LEU A 117 11.23 -3.29 9.84
C LEU A 117 11.88 -3.29 8.44
N ALA A 118 13.15 -2.88 8.34
CA ALA A 118 13.88 -2.88 7.09
C ALA A 118 14.11 -4.29 6.54
N ALA A 119 14.34 -5.29 7.41
CA ALA A 119 14.46 -6.68 7.00
C ALA A 119 13.13 -7.20 6.40
N GLU A 120 12.00 -6.95 7.05
CA GLU A 120 10.69 -7.35 6.52
C GLU A 120 10.32 -6.61 5.23
N LEU A 121 10.66 -5.32 5.10
CA LEU A 121 10.46 -4.57 3.84
C LEU A 121 11.26 -5.16 2.67
N ARG A 122 12.46 -5.68 2.93
CA ARG A 122 13.27 -6.36 1.91
C ARG A 122 12.70 -7.73 1.52
N LYS A 123 12.02 -8.41 2.45
CA LYS A 123 11.26 -9.64 2.14
C LYS A 123 10.02 -9.31 1.29
N LEU A 124 9.31 -8.23 1.62
CA LEU A 124 8.18 -7.75 0.83
C LEU A 124 8.60 -7.39 -0.61
N SER A 125 9.75 -6.73 -0.81
CA SER A 125 10.30 -6.52 -2.14
C SER A 125 11.83 -6.42 -2.15
N SER A 126 12.47 -7.27 -2.95
CA SER A 126 13.92 -7.29 -3.13
C SER A 126 14.42 -6.33 -4.23
N ALA A 127 13.52 -5.60 -4.88
CA ALA A 127 13.84 -4.69 -5.97
C ALA A 127 14.83 -3.60 -5.55
N PRO A 128 15.75 -3.17 -6.43
CA PRO A 128 16.75 -2.14 -6.11
C PRO A 128 16.14 -0.84 -5.57
N LYS A 129 15.00 -0.42 -6.14
CA LYS A 129 14.25 0.76 -5.71
C LYS A 129 13.80 0.67 -4.24
N ALA A 130 13.24 -0.47 -3.83
CA ALA A 130 12.79 -0.67 -2.46
C ALA A 130 13.98 -0.66 -1.48
N LYS A 131 15.07 -1.35 -1.83
CA LYS A 131 16.31 -1.35 -1.04
C LYS A 131 16.90 0.06 -0.86
N LEU A 132 16.93 0.84 -1.93
CA LEU A 132 17.40 2.22 -1.89
C LEU A 132 16.55 3.08 -0.94
N PHE A 133 15.23 3.01 -1.05
CA PHE A 133 14.32 3.78 -0.19
C PHE A 133 14.50 3.40 1.29
N SER A 134 14.50 2.11 1.62
CA SER A 134 14.72 1.67 3.00
C SER A 134 16.07 2.14 3.55
N THR A 135 17.13 2.12 2.73
CA THR A 135 18.47 2.54 3.13
C THR A 135 18.54 4.06 3.37
N LEU A 136 17.90 4.86 2.51
CA LEU A 136 17.87 6.31 2.65
C LEU A 136 17.11 6.76 3.91
N TYR A 137 15.99 6.12 4.24
CA TYR A 137 15.26 6.44 5.47
C TYR A 137 16.02 5.97 6.72
N LEU A 138 16.65 4.79 6.71
CA LEU A 138 17.49 4.32 7.83
C LEU A 138 18.63 5.28 8.15
N LYS A 139 19.33 5.77 7.12
CA LYS A 139 20.44 6.72 7.28
C LYS A 139 19.99 8.16 7.58
N GLN A 140 18.74 8.36 7.98
CA GLN A 140 18.13 9.66 8.29
C GLN A 140 18.12 10.68 7.13
N PHE A 141 18.36 10.25 5.89
CA PHE A 141 18.16 11.08 4.69
C PHE A 141 16.69 11.15 4.24
N GLY A 142 15.76 10.69 5.09
CA GLY A 142 14.31 10.75 4.83
C GLY A 142 13.79 12.16 4.57
N GLY A 143 14.42 13.18 5.18
CA GLY A 143 14.09 14.58 4.91
C GLY A 143 14.30 14.98 3.44
N ILE A 144 15.39 14.52 2.82
CA ILE A 144 15.70 14.77 1.41
C ILE A 144 14.68 14.08 0.49
N LEU A 145 14.29 12.84 0.83
CA LEU A 145 13.24 12.12 0.10
C LEU A 145 11.88 12.81 0.19
N ASN A 146 11.52 13.36 1.35
CA ASN A 146 10.27 14.10 1.51
C ASN A 146 10.28 15.43 0.74
N ILE A 147 11.41 16.13 0.70
CA ILE A 147 11.60 17.33 -0.13
C ILE A 147 11.43 16.96 -1.61
N PHE A 148 12.06 15.87 -2.06
CA PHE A 148 11.94 15.41 -3.44
C PHE A 148 10.50 14.99 -3.79
N LYS A 149 9.80 14.25 -2.91
CA LYS A 149 8.39 13.89 -3.11
C LYS A 149 7.50 15.13 -3.23
N LYS A 150 7.70 16.15 -2.37
CA LYS A 150 6.98 17.43 -2.43
C LYS A 150 7.27 18.18 -3.73
N PHE A 151 8.52 18.20 -4.17
CA PHE A 151 8.89 18.83 -5.43
C PHE A 151 8.20 18.16 -6.62
N VAL A 152 8.25 16.82 -6.68
CA VAL A 152 7.58 16.05 -7.74
C VAL A 152 6.07 16.25 -7.74
N SER A 153 5.42 16.33 -6.57
CA SER A 153 3.97 16.56 -6.51
C SER A 153 3.59 17.97 -6.97
N VAL A 154 4.37 18.99 -6.61
CA VAL A 154 4.19 20.36 -7.11
C VAL A 154 4.36 20.41 -8.63
N LEU A 155 5.40 19.77 -9.16
CA LEU A 155 5.67 19.75 -10.60
C LEU A 155 4.56 19.03 -11.38
N LYS A 156 4.05 17.90 -10.86
CA LYS A 156 2.87 17.22 -11.40
C LYS A 156 1.61 18.11 -11.36
N SER A 157 1.42 18.84 -10.27
CA SER A 157 0.29 19.77 -10.13
C SER A 157 0.37 20.89 -11.18
N ILE A 158 1.54 21.50 -11.36
CA ILE A 158 1.78 22.53 -12.37
C ILE A 158 1.50 22.00 -13.77
N LEU A 159 2.04 20.82 -14.13
CA LEU A 159 1.80 20.21 -15.44
C LEU A 159 0.32 19.90 -15.68
N LYS A 160 -0.39 19.39 -14.66
CA LYS A 160 -1.83 19.11 -14.76
C LYS A 160 -2.63 20.40 -14.97
N THR A 161 -2.30 21.47 -14.24
CA THR A 161 -2.94 22.78 -14.40
C THR A 161 -2.65 23.37 -15.78
N ALA A 162 -1.41 23.31 -16.25
CA ALA A 162 -1.03 23.77 -17.58
C ALA A 162 -1.78 23.00 -18.69
N TRP A 163 -1.89 21.68 -18.55
CA TRP A 163 -2.65 20.84 -19.49
C TRP A 163 -4.15 21.18 -19.48
N LEU A 164 -4.75 21.38 -18.31
CA LEU A 164 -6.16 21.79 -18.21
C LEU A 164 -6.39 23.15 -18.87
N LEU A 165 -5.52 24.14 -18.63
CA LEU A 165 -5.59 25.45 -19.27
C LEU A 165 -5.45 25.36 -20.80
N PHE A 166 -4.55 24.51 -21.29
CA PHE A 166 -4.38 24.25 -22.72
C PHE A 166 -5.63 23.62 -23.34
N VAL A 167 -6.20 22.59 -22.69
CA VAL A 167 -7.44 21.92 -23.15
C VAL A 167 -8.64 22.86 -23.16
N VAL A 168 -8.80 23.70 -22.13
CA VAL A 168 -9.87 24.71 -22.07
C VAL A 168 -9.71 25.74 -23.20
N ARG A 169 -8.48 26.21 -23.45
CA ARG A 169 -8.20 27.16 -24.54
C ARG A 169 -8.48 26.57 -25.92
N LEU A 170 -8.17 25.30 -26.15
CA LEU A 170 -8.50 24.61 -27.41
C LEU A 170 -10.01 24.42 -27.61
N LYS A 171 -10.80 24.23 -26.53
CA LYS A 171 -12.25 24.14 -26.62
C LYS A 171 -12.90 25.49 -26.94
N ASN A 172 -12.40 26.58 -26.35
CA ASN A 172 -12.94 27.92 -26.56
C ASN A 172 -12.62 28.51 -27.95
N ASN A 173 -11.55 28.04 -28.62
CA ASN A 173 -11.21 28.47 -29.99
C ASN A 173 -11.96 27.70 -31.09
N LYS A 174 -12.83 26.75 -30.74
CA LYS A 174 -13.62 25.95 -31.70
C LYS A 174 -15.12 26.29 -31.71
N SER A 175 -15.53 27.35 -30.99
CA SER A 175 -16.87 27.96 -31.07
C SER A 175 -16.81 29.27 -31.83
#